data_AF-A0A963X6H4-F1
#
_entry.id   AF-A0A963X6H4-F1
#
_cell.length_a   1.000
_cell.length_b   1.000
_cell.length_c   1.000
_cell.angle_alpha   90.00
_cell.angle_beta   90.00
_cell.angle_gamma   90.00
#
_symmetry.space_group_name_H-M   'P 1'
#
loop_
_entity.id
_entity.type
_entity.pdbx_description
1 polymer ?
#
loop_
_entity_poly.entity_id
_entity_poly.type
_entity_poly.pdbx_seq_one_letter_code
_entity_poly.pdbx_strand_id
1 'polypeptide(L)'
;MALKHQTPMLDQLESGPWPSFVTGLKRLAESEDKPYADMMQDLLGQLEYSYTTRKGFWKGGTVGVRGYGAGIIPRFSEVASKFPESSEFHTLRVQPPAGMHYDTDTLRKMCDIWEEHGSGLIAFHGQSGDIMFQGSTTEGTQAAFDALNEIGFDLGGAGAGVRTSMSCVGGARCEQSCYNEQKAHRMIINSTLDDMHRPSLPYKFKFKFSGCANDCVNASHRSDFAVLGTWRDDMKVDQEAFKQYVAERGRKEINDQVINMCPTRALSMNDDDTLDVDNKSCVRCMHCINVLTKALSPGDDKGVTILLGGKRTLKIGDLMGSVIVPFKKLDTEEDFEELVELAESCIEFFAENALEHERIGEMVERIGLINFLDGVGLEVDPNMVTHPRTSSYVRTDDWDEEVAKWEARKGAVAAE
;
A
#
# COMPACT_ATOMS: atom_id res chain seq x y z
N MET A 1 18.98 -34.40 13.38
CA MET A 1 18.90 -35.57 12.47
C MET A 1 19.35 -35.16 11.07
N ALA A 2 19.68 -36.09 10.17
CA ALA A 2 19.90 -35.73 8.77
C ALA A 2 18.55 -35.44 8.09
N LEU A 3 18.46 -34.37 7.29
CA LEU A 3 17.28 -34.05 6.48
C LEU A 3 16.95 -35.22 5.54
N LYS A 4 15.64 -35.42 5.28
CA LYS A 4 15.13 -36.45 4.34
C LYS A 4 15.68 -36.30 2.92
N HIS A 5 15.95 -35.06 2.49
CA HIS A 5 16.47 -34.74 1.16
C HIS A 5 17.82 -34.02 1.26
N GLN A 6 18.74 -34.32 0.34
CA GLN A 6 19.99 -33.55 0.21
C GLN A 6 19.71 -32.23 -0.51
N THR A 7 20.29 -31.14 -0.02
CA THR A 7 20.03 -29.78 -0.54
C THR A 7 21.31 -29.01 -0.89
N PRO A 8 22.25 -29.58 -1.68
CA PRO A 8 23.59 -29.01 -1.86
C PRO A 8 23.61 -27.60 -2.47
N MET A 9 22.64 -27.23 -3.31
CA MET A 9 22.55 -25.86 -3.83
C MET A 9 22.02 -24.89 -2.77
N LEU A 10 20.99 -25.28 -2.02
CA LEU A 10 20.47 -24.46 -0.92
C LEU A 10 21.47 -24.30 0.22
N ASP A 11 22.29 -25.32 0.51
CA ASP A 11 23.33 -25.28 1.55
C ASP A 11 24.32 -24.13 1.32
N GLN A 12 24.59 -23.78 0.06
CA GLN A 12 25.45 -22.62 -0.26
C GLN A 12 24.86 -21.29 0.20
N LEU A 13 23.53 -21.19 0.31
CA LEU A 13 22.80 -19.98 0.71
C LEU A 13 22.73 -19.81 2.23
N GLU A 14 23.29 -20.73 3.01
CA GLU A 14 23.42 -20.57 4.47
C GLU A 14 24.66 -19.76 4.86
N SER A 15 25.62 -19.64 3.95
CA SER A 15 26.83 -18.86 4.17
C SER A 15 26.61 -17.36 3.97
N GLY A 16 27.50 -16.55 4.54
CA GLY A 16 27.49 -15.10 4.42
C GLY A 16 26.79 -14.38 5.59
N PRO A 17 26.79 -13.04 5.59
CA PRO A 17 26.35 -12.25 6.74
C PRO A 17 24.84 -11.98 6.79
N TRP A 18 24.10 -12.18 5.70
CA TRP A 18 22.65 -11.92 5.66
C TRP A 18 21.88 -13.10 6.27
N PRO A 19 20.84 -12.87 7.11
CA PRO A 19 20.04 -13.95 7.69
C PRO A 19 19.47 -14.87 6.60
N SER A 20 19.92 -16.11 6.58
CA SER A 20 19.54 -17.06 5.54
C SER A 20 18.12 -17.58 5.75
N PHE A 21 17.29 -17.45 4.73
CA PHE A 21 15.98 -18.09 4.72
C PHE A 21 16.09 -19.63 4.72
N VAL A 22 17.18 -20.19 4.16
CA VAL A 22 17.41 -21.65 4.14
C VAL A 22 17.62 -22.17 5.55
N THR A 23 18.42 -21.49 6.37
CA THR A 23 18.59 -21.85 7.79
C THR A 23 17.27 -21.80 8.56
N GLY A 24 16.41 -20.81 8.27
CA GLY A 24 15.06 -20.73 8.84
C GLY A 24 14.16 -21.91 8.43
N LEU A 25 14.17 -22.29 7.15
CA LEU A 25 13.42 -23.44 6.64
C LEU A 25 13.94 -24.77 7.21
N LYS A 26 15.27 -24.94 7.31
CA LYS A 26 15.89 -26.13 7.92
C LYS A 26 15.50 -26.27 9.38
N ARG A 27 15.49 -25.18 10.15
CA ARG A 27 15.02 -25.20 11.54
C ARG A 27 13.59 -25.73 11.67
N LEU A 28 12.69 -25.36 10.76
CA LEU A 28 11.32 -25.91 10.73
C LEU A 28 11.31 -27.38 10.32
N ALA A 29 12.07 -27.76 9.29
CA ALA A 29 12.18 -29.13 8.80
C ALA A 29 12.85 -30.10 9.80
N GLU A 30 13.70 -29.59 10.69
CA GLU A 30 14.43 -30.34 11.73
C GLU A 30 13.71 -30.32 13.09
N SER A 31 12.54 -29.67 13.18
CA SER A 31 11.79 -29.60 14.44
C SER A 31 11.36 -31.01 14.88
N GLU A 32 11.84 -31.43 16.05
CA GLU A 32 11.42 -32.67 16.70
C GLU A 32 10.00 -32.47 17.26
N ASP A 33 9.12 -33.45 17.05
CA ASP A 33 7.73 -33.48 17.55
C ASP A 33 6.73 -32.48 16.95
N LYS A 34 7.04 -31.87 15.80
CA LYS A 34 6.13 -30.94 15.12
C LYS A 34 5.48 -31.57 13.88
N PRO A 35 4.14 -31.50 13.72
CA PRO A 35 3.43 -32.18 12.63
C PRO A 35 3.79 -31.64 11.25
N TYR A 36 4.29 -30.41 11.16
CA TYR A 36 4.72 -29.78 9.91
C TYR A 36 6.12 -30.18 9.43
N ALA A 37 6.93 -30.87 10.24
CA ALA A 37 8.34 -31.10 9.93
C ALA A 37 8.51 -31.84 8.60
N ASP A 38 7.70 -32.88 8.36
CA ASP A 38 7.74 -33.67 7.13
C ASP A 38 7.34 -32.85 5.88
N MET A 39 6.31 -32.00 6.00
CA MET A 39 5.93 -31.05 4.95
C MET A 39 7.09 -30.10 4.62
N MET A 40 7.79 -29.60 5.63
CA MET A 40 8.90 -28.66 5.45
C MET A 40 10.15 -29.33 4.90
N GLN A 41 10.41 -30.60 5.22
CA GLN A 41 11.46 -31.40 4.59
C GLN A 41 11.18 -31.58 3.10
N ASP A 42 9.95 -31.96 2.72
CA ASP A 42 9.56 -32.12 1.33
C ASP A 42 9.55 -30.79 0.56
N LEU A 43 9.16 -29.68 1.21
CA LEU A 43 9.28 -28.33 0.65
C LEU A 43 10.74 -27.98 0.33
N LEU A 44 11.69 -28.27 1.23
CA LEU A 44 13.12 -28.06 1.00
C LEU A 44 13.62 -28.92 -0.18
N GLY A 45 13.22 -30.20 -0.23
CA GLY A 45 13.55 -31.09 -1.35
C GLY A 45 13.02 -30.56 -2.69
N GLN A 46 11.77 -30.09 -2.72
CA GLN A 46 11.18 -29.49 -3.91
C GLN A 46 11.87 -28.18 -4.30
N LEU A 47 12.25 -27.35 -3.33
CA LEU A 47 12.97 -26.11 -3.60
C LEU A 47 14.36 -26.40 -4.17
N GLU A 48 15.11 -27.35 -3.63
CA GLU A 48 16.38 -27.81 -4.21
C GLU A 48 16.18 -28.32 -5.65
N TYR A 49 15.12 -29.08 -5.89
CA TYR A 49 14.78 -29.56 -7.24
C TYR A 49 14.50 -28.39 -8.20
N SER A 50 13.83 -27.34 -7.72
CA SER A 50 13.65 -26.08 -8.46
C SER A 50 14.98 -25.37 -8.75
N TYR A 51 15.93 -25.33 -7.81
CA TYR A 51 17.26 -24.76 -8.04
C TYR A 51 18.05 -25.54 -9.09
N THR A 52 18.03 -26.87 -8.99
CA THR A 52 18.73 -27.77 -9.93
C THR A 52 18.19 -27.65 -11.35
N THR A 53 16.86 -27.59 -11.49
CA THR A 53 16.19 -27.57 -12.80
C THR A 53 15.90 -26.17 -13.33
N ARG A 54 16.04 -25.14 -12.50
CA ARG A 54 15.72 -23.73 -12.80
C ARG A 54 14.27 -23.52 -13.23
N LYS A 55 13.34 -24.26 -12.60
CA LYS A 55 11.90 -24.19 -12.88
C LYS A 55 11.09 -24.19 -11.58
N GLY A 56 9.99 -23.44 -11.55
CA GLY A 56 8.97 -23.54 -10.50
C GLY A 56 7.98 -24.68 -10.78
N PHE A 57 7.68 -25.50 -9.76
CA PHE A 57 6.78 -26.67 -9.88
C PHE A 57 5.50 -26.50 -9.07
N TRP A 58 4.83 -25.35 -9.25
CA TRP A 58 3.61 -25.02 -8.53
C TRP A 58 2.52 -24.64 -9.50
N LYS A 59 1.39 -25.35 -9.45
CA LYS A 59 0.17 -24.95 -10.14
C LYS A 59 -0.81 -24.27 -9.17
N GLY A 60 -1.68 -23.43 -9.72
CA GLY A 60 -2.81 -22.89 -8.98
C GLY A 60 -3.95 -23.91 -8.86
N GLY A 61 -5.00 -23.54 -8.12
CA GLY A 61 -6.25 -24.28 -8.04
C GLY A 61 -7.30 -23.47 -7.30
N THR A 62 -8.26 -24.14 -6.68
CA THR A 62 -9.35 -23.49 -5.94
C THR A 62 -9.47 -24.13 -4.57
N VAL A 63 -9.22 -23.34 -3.53
CA VAL A 63 -9.47 -23.64 -2.11
C VAL A 63 -9.92 -22.34 -1.47
N GLY A 64 -10.87 -22.42 -0.56
CA GLY A 64 -11.41 -21.28 0.17
C GLY A 64 -11.94 -21.71 1.53
N VAL A 65 -12.50 -20.75 2.25
CA VAL A 65 -13.20 -20.98 3.52
C VAL A 65 -14.67 -20.66 3.35
N ARG A 66 -15.52 -21.22 4.22
CA ARG A 66 -16.96 -21.00 4.14
C ARG A 66 -17.27 -19.51 4.25
N GLY A 67 -18.09 -19.02 3.33
CA GLY A 67 -18.56 -17.64 3.32
C GLY A 67 -17.69 -16.66 2.52
N TYR A 68 -16.41 -16.99 2.23
CA TYR A 68 -15.48 -16.11 1.51
C TYR A 68 -15.02 -16.72 0.18
N GLY A 69 -14.93 -15.86 -0.84
CA GLY A 69 -14.35 -16.16 -2.15
C GLY A 69 -12.87 -15.74 -2.28
N ALA A 70 -12.28 -15.18 -1.23
CA ALA A 70 -10.93 -14.64 -1.21
C ALA A 70 -10.13 -15.05 0.05
N GLY A 71 -8.88 -14.60 0.16
CA GLY A 71 -8.00 -14.81 1.31
C GLY A 71 -7.06 -16.01 1.20
N ILE A 72 -7.44 -17.06 0.48
CA ILE A 72 -6.61 -18.24 0.28
C ILE A 72 -5.91 -18.21 -1.08
N ILE A 73 -4.60 -18.44 -1.10
CA ILE A 73 -3.84 -18.67 -2.34
C ILE A 73 -3.48 -20.15 -2.41
N PRO A 74 -4.29 -20.96 -3.12
CA PRO A 74 -4.04 -22.40 -3.25
C PRO A 74 -2.85 -22.67 -4.18
N ARG A 75 -1.96 -23.55 -3.70
CA ARG A 75 -0.84 -24.08 -4.46
C ARG A 75 -0.75 -25.59 -4.30
N PHE A 76 -0.60 -26.25 -5.44
CA PHE A 76 -0.43 -27.70 -5.56
C PHE A 76 0.90 -27.98 -6.26
N SER A 77 1.67 -28.92 -5.74
CA SER A 77 2.94 -29.32 -6.33
C SER A 77 2.73 -30.07 -7.63
N GLU A 78 3.44 -29.68 -8.69
CA GLU A 78 3.49 -30.44 -9.94
C GLU A 78 4.38 -31.68 -9.85
N VAL A 79 5.13 -31.83 -8.75
CA VAL A 79 6.05 -32.93 -8.47
C VAL A 79 5.70 -33.62 -7.14
N ALA A 80 4.42 -33.61 -6.78
CA ALA A 80 3.90 -34.22 -5.55
C ALA A 80 4.29 -35.70 -5.40
N SER A 81 4.47 -36.44 -6.50
CA SER A 81 4.95 -37.84 -6.42
C SER A 81 6.36 -37.99 -5.86
N LYS A 82 7.18 -36.94 -5.91
CA LYS A 82 8.52 -36.89 -5.31
C LYS A 82 8.52 -36.31 -3.91
N PHE A 83 7.59 -35.39 -3.64
CA PHE A 83 7.48 -34.62 -2.40
C PHE A 83 6.03 -34.65 -1.90
N PRO A 84 5.53 -35.83 -1.46
CA PRO A 84 4.12 -36.03 -1.14
C PRO A 84 3.63 -35.19 0.04
N GLU A 85 4.47 -34.94 1.03
CA GLU A 85 4.10 -34.21 2.25
C GLU A 85 3.88 -32.71 1.98
N SER A 86 4.49 -32.17 0.92
CA SER A 86 4.27 -30.82 0.41
C SER A 86 3.45 -30.80 -0.89
N SER A 87 2.61 -31.82 -1.11
CA SER A 87 1.74 -31.90 -2.30
C SER A 87 0.76 -30.72 -2.39
N GLU A 88 0.35 -30.20 -1.24
CA GLU A 88 -0.46 -28.99 -1.05
C GLU A 88 0.32 -28.00 -0.17
N PHE A 89 0.31 -26.72 -0.56
CA PHE A 89 1.04 -25.68 0.18
C PHE A 89 0.31 -24.33 0.11
N HIS A 90 -0.93 -24.31 0.59
CA HIS A 90 -1.82 -23.15 0.44
C HIS A 90 -1.39 -22.01 1.38
N THR A 91 -1.56 -20.77 0.95
CA THR A 91 -1.24 -19.60 1.77
C THR A 91 -2.51 -18.93 2.24
N LEU A 92 -2.67 -18.78 3.55
CA LEU A 92 -3.67 -17.92 4.17
C LEU A 92 -3.09 -16.51 4.22
N ARG A 93 -3.79 -15.55 3.59
CA ARG A 93 -3.50 -14.14 3.73
C ARG A 93 -4.38 -13.57 4.82
N VAL A 94 -3.77 -13.05 5.88
CA VAL A 94 -4.46 -12.51 7.05
C VAL A 94 -4.18 -11.02 7.13
N GLN A 95 -5.19 -10.22 7.43
CA GLN A 95 -5.05 -8.76 7.49
C GLN A 95 -4.09 -8.35 8.62
N PRO A 96 -3.15 -7.43 8.38
CA PRO A 96 -2.34 -6.85 9.43
C PRO A 96 -3.14 -5.79 10.20
N PRO A 97 -2.77 -5.45 11.45
CA PRO A 97 -3.21 -4.22 12.06
C PRO A 97 -2.64 -3.01 11.30
N ALA A 98 -3.34 -1.88 11.32
CA ALA A 98 -2.88 -0.64 10.72
C ALA A 98 -1.51 -0.22 11.31
N GLY A 99 -0.58 0.19 10.43
CA GLY A 99 0.80 0.51 10.82
C GLY A 99 1.66 -0.69 11.25
N MET A 100 1.15 -1.93 11.20
CA MET A 100 1.89 -3.17 11.52
C MET A 100 2.46 -3.20 12.95
N HIS A 101 1.71 -2.67 13.92
CA HIS A 101 2.06 -2.75 15.34
C HIS A 101 1.51 -4.04 15.96
N TYR A 102 2.37 -4.78 16.64
CA TYR A 102 2.04 -6.05 17.28
C TYR A 102 2.59 -6.09 18.70
N ASP A 103 1.85 -6.71 19.62
CA ASP A 103 2.39 -7.18 20.89
C ASP A 103 2.91 -8.62 20.77
N THR A 104 3.73 -9.05 21.72
CA THR A 104 4.34 -10.39 21.68
C THR A 104 3.36 -11.51 21.94
N ASP A 105 2.27 -11.26 22.67
CA ASP A 105 1.33 -12.31 23.05
C ASP A 105 0.46 -12.69 21.86
N THR A 106 0.04 -11.70 21.07
CA THR A 106 -0.64 -11.86 19.79
C THR A 106 0.24 -12.65 18.80
N LEU A 107 1.51 -12.28 18.65
CA LEU A 107 2.43 -12.98 17.75
C LEU A 107 2.67 -14.44 18.18
N ARG A 108 2.79 -14.71 19.49
CA ARG A 108 2.93 -16.08 19.99
C ARG A 108 1.70 -16.93 19.69
N LYS A 109 0.49 -16.40 19.92
CA LYS A 109 -0.75 -17.09 19.56
C LYS A 109 -0.83 -17.41 18.07
N MET A 110 -0.42 -16.47 17.20
CA MET A 110 -0.34 -16.72 15.76
C MET A 110 0.64 -17.85 15.41
N CYS A 111 1.80 -17.91 16.07
CA CYS A 111 2.74 -19.01 15.91
C CYS A 111 2.12 -20.33 16.37
N ASP A 112 1.52 -20.37 17.56
CA ASP A 112 0.90 -21.59 18.11
C ASP A 112 -0.16 -22.16 17.15
N ILE A 113 -1.05 -21.30 16.64
CA ILE A 113 -2.08 -21.66 15.65
C ILE A 113 -1.46 -22.20 14.36
N TRP A 114 -0.38 -21.56 13.87
CA TRP A 114 0.23 -21.96 12.61
C TRP A 114 1.12 -23.20 12.71
N GLU A 115 1.69 -23.46 13.88
CA GLU A 115 2.37 -24.72 14.18
C GLU A 115 1.39 -25.89 14.28
N GLU A 116 0.14 -25.64 14.70
CA GLU A 116 -0.92 -26.65 14.76
C GLU A 116 -1.53 -26.96 13.39
N HIS A 117 -1.86 -25.94 12.60
CA HIS A 117 -2.66 -26.11 11.37
C HIS A 117 -1.90 -25.90 10.05
N GLY A 118 -0.66 -25.43 10.11
CA GLY A 118 0.12 -25.08 8.94
C GLY A 118 1.56 -25.58 9.02
N SER A 119 2.42 -25.00 8.20
CA SER A 119 3.80 -25.47 8.05
C SER A 119 4.79 -24.89 9.06
N GLY A 120 4.34 -24.00 9.94
CA GLY A 120 5.20 -23.12 10.74
C GLY A 120 5.87 -21.98 9.96
N LEU A 121 5.83 -21.98 8.62
CA LEU A 121 6.37 -20.90 7.79
C LEU A 121 5.42 -19.71 7.70
N ILE A 122 5.86 -18.56 8.19
CA ILE A 122 5.13 -17.30 8.08
C ILE A 122 6.03 -16.25 7.42
N ALA A 123 5.48 -15.50 6.46
CA ALA A 123 6.13 -14.28 5.98
C ALA A 123 5.41 -13.04 6.54
N PHE A 124 6.18 -12.27 7.30
CA PHE A 124 5.85 -10.95 7.81
C PHE A 124 6.63 -9.92 6.98
N HIS A 125 6.06 -9.31 5.94
CA HIS A 125 4.68 -9.39 5.44
C HIS A 125 4.66 -9.58 3.93
N GLY A 126 3.47 -9.86 3.40
CA GLY A 126 3.17 -9.77 1.98
C GLY A 126 3.27 -8.33 1.47
N GLN A 127 3.55 -8.21 0.17
CA GLN A 127 3.72 -6.91 -0.48
C GLN A 127 2.49 -5.98 -0.34
N SER A 128 1.28 -6.54 -0.31
CA SER A 128 0.05 -5.78 -0.11
C SER A 128 -0.20 -5.41 1.35
N GLY A 129 0.40 -6.14 2.30
CA GLY A 129 0.27 -5.92 3.74
C GLY A 129 -0.01 -7.19 4.54
N ASP A 130 -0.58 -8.22 3.89
CA ASP A 130 -1.01 -9.45 4.55
C ASP A 130 0.10 -10.10 5.40
N ILE A 131 -0.26 -10.63 6.56
CA ILE A 131 0.51 -11.70 7.19
C ILE A 131 0.28 -12.95 6.33
N MET A 132 1.36 -13.56 5.83
CA MET A 132 1.26 -14.71 4.93
C MET A 132 1.63 -16.00 5.68
N PHE A 133 0.61 -16.70 6.15
CA PHE A 133 0.72 -18.02 6.73
C PHE A 133 0.81 -19.05 5.58
N GLN A 134 2.00 -19.57 5.32
CA GLN A 134 2.32 -20.30 4.09
C GLN A 134 2.43 -21.79 4.33
N GLY A 135 1.65 -22.60 3.61
CA GLY A 135 1.68 -24.06 3.72
C GLY A 135 0.64 -24.62 4.67
N SER A 136 -0.63 -24.64 4.23
CA SER A 136 -1.66 -25.51 4.77
C SER A 136 -2.11 -26.52 3.71
N THR A 137 -2.76 -27.59 4.17
CA THR A 137 -3.54 -28.50 3.32
C THR A 137 -4.94 -27.94 3.09
N THR A 138 -5.65 -28.46 2.09
CA THR A 138 -7.05 -28.16 1.81
C THR A 138 -7.91 -28.44 3.06
N GLU A 139 -7.67 -29.58 3.71
CA GLU A 139 -8.41 -30.00 4.91
C GLU A 139 -8.13 -29.07 6.11
N GLY A 140 -6.87 -28.67 6.32
CA GLY A 140 -6.49 -27.81 7.45
C GLY A 140 -6.85 -26.33 7.26
N THR A 141 -7.14 -25.88 6.04
CA THR A 141 -7.33 -24.46 5.73
C THR A 141 -8.50 -23.81 6.48
N GLN A 142 -9.64 -24.50 6.62
CA GLN A 142 -10.78 -23.96 7.37
C GLN A 142 -10.46 -23.85 8.88
N ALA A 143 -9.87 -24.89 9.47
CA ALA A 143 -9.53 -24.90 10.89
C ALA A 143 -8.50 -23.82 11.24
N ALA A 144 -7.47 -23.64 10.39
CA ALA A 144 -6.50 -22.57 10.55
C ALA A 144 -7.16 -21.18 10.54
N PHE A 145 -8.10 -20.95 9.62
CA PHE A 145 -8.83 -19.69 9.56
C PHE A 145 -9.72 -19.50 10.79
N ASP A 146 -10.49 -20.51 11.21
CA ASP A 146 -11.38 -20.41 12.37
C ASP A 146 -10.60 -20.03 13.63
N ALA A 147 -9.43 -20.64 13.85
CA ALA A 147 -8.55 -20.34 14.99
C ALA A 147 -7.96 -18.91 14.94
N LEU A 148 -7.55 -18.44 13.76
CA LEU A 148 -7.09 -17.06 13.57
C LEU A 148 -8.23 -16.05 13.79
N ASN A 149 -9.43 -16.38 13.33
CA ASN A 149 -10.61 -15.54 13.50
C ASN A 149 -11.04 -15.43 14.97
N GLU A 150 -10.94 -16.52 15.73
CA GLU A 150 -11.23 -16.55 17.16
C GLU A 150 -10.36 -15.58 17.98
N ILE A 151 -9.11 -15.34 17.54
CA ILE A 151 -8.23 -14.33 18.15
C ILE A 151 -8.36 -12.93 17.53
N GLY A 152 -9.36 -12.71 16.68
CA GLY A 152 -9.72 -11.40 16.12
C GLY A 152 -9.03 -11.03 14.80
N PHE A 153 -8.43 -11.99 14.09
CA PHE A 153 -7.75 -11.75 12.82
C PHE A 153 -8.51 -12.37 11.65
N ASP A 154 -8.92 -11.53 10.71
CA ASP A 154 -9.67 -11.96 9.54
C ASP A 154 -8.77 -12.15 8.30
N LEU A 155 -9.27 -12.89 7.30
CA LEU A 155 -8.59 -13.05 6.04
C LEU A 155 -8.51 -11.73 5.27
N GLY A 156 -7.44 -11.59 4.51
CA GLY A 156 -7.20 -10.50 3.59
C GLY A 156 -7.78 -10.74 2.20
N GLY A 157 -7.57 -9.78 1.30
CA GLY A 157 -8.14 -9.80 -0.04
C GLY A 157 -7.29 -10.52 -1.10
N ALA A 158 -7.97 -11.21 -2.02
CA ALA A 158 -7.40 -11.86 -3.19
C ALA A 158 -8.37 -11.75 -4.38
N GLY A 159 -7.96 -12.17 -5.59
CA GLY A 159 -8.87 -12.16 -6.74
C GLY A 159 -9.26 -10.77 -7.26
N ALA A 160 -10.42 -10.69 -7.91
CA ALA A 160 -11.00 -9.49 -8.49
C ALA A 160 -11.93 -8.79 -7.48
N GLY A 161 -11.32 -8.23 -6.44
CA GLY A 161 -11.99 -7.57 -5.33
C GLY A 161 -11.04 -6.60 -4.64
N VAL A 162 -11.50 -5.99 -3.56
CA VAL A 162 -10.66 -5.15 -2.70
C VAL A 162 -9.55 -6.01 -2.10
N ARG A 163 -8.34 -5.45 -2.04
CA ARG A 163 -7.18 -6.11 -1.45
C ARG A 163 -6.87 -5.52 -0.09
N THR A 164 -6.20 -6.32 0.72
CA THR A 164 -5.56 -5.87 1.95
C THR A 164 -4.70 -4.62 1.70
N SER A 165 -4.81 -3.68 2.63
CA SER A 165 -4.17 -2.38 2.59
C SER A 165 -3.04 -2.26 3.61
N MET A 166 -2.31 -1.15 3.52
CA MET A 166 -1.31 -0.72 4.49
C MET A 166 -1.36 0.79 4.68
N SER A 167 -1.12 1.19 5.91
CA SER A 167 -0.71 2.55 6.26
C SER A 167 0.77 2.57 6.64
N CYS A 168 1.46 3.71 6.49
CA CYS A 168 2.78 3.86 7.08
C CYS A 168 2.70 3.87 8.62
N VAL A 169 3.86 3.90 9.30
CA VAL A 169 3.91 3.99 10.78
C VAL A 169 3.19 5.25 11.28
N GLY A 170 3.32 6.34 10.51
CA GLY A 170 2.48 7.50 10.67
C GLY A 170 2.69 8.26 11.96
N GLY A 171 1.64 8.94 12.43
CA GLY A 171 1.67 9.74 13.66
C GLY A 171 2.04 8.94 14.92
N ALA A 172 2.01 7.61 14.88
CA ALA A 172 2.49 6.78 15.98
C ALA A 172 4.01 6.92 16.23
N ARG A 173 4.80 7.25 15.20
CA ARG A 173 6.27 7.38 15.35
C ARG A 173 6.95 8.29 14.31
N CYS A 174 6.21 9.17 13.64
CA CYS A 174 6.74 10.08 12.63
C CYS A 174 6.15 11.47 12.83
N GLU A 175 7.03 12.44 13.10
CA GLU A 175 6.73 13.86 13.30
C GLU A 175 6.24 14.56 12.02
N GLN A 176 6.46 13.93 10.86
CA GLN A 176 6.08 14.46 9.56
C GLN A 176 4.66 14.05 9.14
N SER A 177 3.94 13.24 9.93
CA SER A 177 2.59 12.81 9.56
C SER A 177 1.60 13.99 9.62
N CYS A 178 0.81 14.09 8.56
CA CYS A 178 -0.18 15.14 8.39
C CYS A 178 -1.61 14.70 8.72
N TYR A 179 -1.88 13.44 9.01
CA TYR A 179 -3.22 12.97 9.39
C TYR A 179 -3.16 11.62 10.12
N ASN A 180 -4.29 11.16 10.65
CA ASN A 180 -4.35 9.83 11.23
C ASN A 180 -4.56 8.75 10.15
N GLU A 181 -3.46 8.33 9.50
CA GLU A 181 -3.48 7.33 8.43
C GLU A 181 -3.95 5.95 8.89
N GLN A 182 -3.77 5.63 10.18
CA GLN A 182 -4.26 4.37 10.75
C GLN A 182 -5.78 4.38 10.89
N LYS A 183 -6.39 5.51 11.27
CA LYS A 183 -7.84 5.68 11.31
C LYS A 183 -8.46 5.61 9.92
N ALA A 184 -7.93 6.37 8.95
CA ALA A 184 -8.39 6.32 7.56
C ALA A 184 -8.32 4.90 6.98
N HIS A 185 -7.20 4.20 7.23
CA HIS A 185 -7.02 2.81 6.83
C HIS A 185 -8.11 1.91 7.41
N ARG A 186 -8.35 1.94 8.72
CA ARG A 186 -9.35 1.08 9.35
C ARG A 186 -10.77 1.39 8.89
N MET A 187 -11.14 2.66 8.75
CA MET A 187 -12.49 3.04 8.34
C MET A 187 -12.82 2.55 6.92
N ILE A 188 -11.95 2.86 5.94
CA ILE A 188 -12.17 2.43 4.55
C ILE A 188 -12.15 0.90 4.42
N ILE A 189 -11.20 0.21 5.07
CA ILE A 189 -11.12 -1.24 4.94
C ILE A 189 -12.29 -1.95 5.62
N ASN A 190 -12.74 -1.46 6.78
CA ASN A 190 -13.90 -2.04 7.46
C ASN A 190 -15.20 -1.83 6.67
N SER A 191 -15.34 -0.72 5.94
CA SER A 191 -16.53 -0.46 5.13
C SER A 191 -16.56 -1.29 3.84
N THR A 192 -15.39 -1.74 3.36
CA THR A 192 -15.24 -2.47 2.09
C THR A 192 -14.93 -3.97 2.26
N LEU A 193 -15.22 -4.55 3.43
CA LEU A 193 -14.94 -5.97 3.72
C LEU A 193 -15.70 -6.93 2.80
N ASP A 194 -16.93 -6.59 2.39
CA ASP A 194 -17.71 -7.46 1.49
C ASP A 194 -17.00 -7.59 0.13
N ASP A 195 -16.59 -6.48 -0.47
CA ASP A 195 -15.82 -6.47 -1.73
C ASP A 195 -14.43 -7.10 -1.60
N MET A 196 -13.88 -7.17 -0.38
CA MET A 196 -12.61 -7.85 -0.10
C MET A 196 -12.80 -9.37 -0.05
N HIS A 197 -13.79 -9.83 0.72
CA HIS A 197 -13.99 -11.25 1.02
C HIS A 197 -14.81 -11.97 -0.05
N ARG A 198 -15.64 -11.25 -0.80
CA ARG A 198 -16.52 -11.77 -1.86
C ARG A 198 -16.25 -11.04 -3.17
N PRO A 199 -15.15 -11.39 -3.88
CA PRO A 199 -14.74 -10.71 -5.11
C PRO A 199 -15.87 -10.57 -6.13
N SER A 200 -16.32 -9.34 -6.33
CA SER A 200 -17.43 -8.93 -7.21
C SER A 200 -16.98 -7.93 -8.28
N LEU A 201 -15.74 -7.41 -8.17
CA LEU A 201 -15.26 -6.30 -8.99
C LEU A 201 -14.72 -6.78 -10.35
N PRO A 202 -14.69 -5.91 -11.38
CA PRO A 202 -14.13 -6.24 -12.69
C PRO A 202 -12.66 -6.63 -12.65
N TYR A 203 -11.91 -6.08 -11.69
CA TYR A 203 -10.55 -6.53 -11.35
C TYR A 203 -10.18 -6.11 -9.92
N LYS A 204 -8.91 -6.28 -9.54
CA LYS A 204 -8.42 -5.93 -8.18
C LYS A 204 -8.45 -4.43 -7.93
N PHE A 205 -8.84 -4.05 -6.71
CA PHE A 205 -8.79 -2.68 -6.21
C PHE A 205 -7.94 -2.62 -4.92
N LYS A 206 -7.16 -1.56 -4.73
CA LYS A 206 -6.23 -1.43 -3.61
C LYS A 206 -6.29 -0.03 -3.02
N PHE A 207 -6.30 0.04 -1.70
CA PHE A 207 -6.06 1.26 -0.92
C PHE A 207 -4.66 1.25 -0.33
N LYS A 208 -4.05 2.43 -0.13
CA LYS A 208 -2.85 2.64 0.69
C LYS A 208 -2.81 4.06 1.26
N PHE A 209 -2.19 4.20 2.43
CA PHE A 209 -2.23 5.41 3.25
C PHE A 209 -0.83 5.85 3.69
N SER A 210 -0.37 7.00 3.21
CA SER A 210 0.94 7.58 3.55
C SER A 210 0.78 8.92 4.23
N GLY A 211 1.32 9.08 5.44
CA GLY A 211 1.19 10.29 6.26
C GLY A 211 1.78 11.58 5.65
N CYS A 212 2.64 11.49 4.64
CA CYS A 212 3.21 12.64 3.92
C CYS A 212 3.68 12.24 2.51
N ALA A 213 4.18 13.21 1.73
CA ALA A 213 4.67 13.02 0.36
C ALA A 213 5.97 12.18 0.24
N ASN A 214 6.62 11.80 1.35
CA ASN A 214 7.68 10.77 1.33
C ASN A 214 7.15 9.38 0.96
N ASP A 215 5.82 9.18 1.06
CA ASP A 215 5.11 8.00 0.60
C ASP A 215 5.72 6.65 1.04
N CYS A 216 5.97 6.48 2.34
CA CYS A 216 6.69 5.32 2.88
C CYS A 216 6.04 3.95 2.57
N VAL A 217 4.75 3.88 2.21
CA VAL A 217 4.10 2.63 1.77
C VAL A 217 3.96 2.50 0.25
N ASN A 218 4.52 3.45 -0.51
CA ASN A 218 4.43 3.56 -1.95
C ASN A 218 2.97 3.52 -2.43
N ALA A 219 2.09 4.29 -1.79
CA ALA A 219 0.68 4.39 -2.10
C ALA A 219 0.49 4.82 -3.57
N SER A 220 1.12 5.93 -3.97
CA SER A 220 1.02 6.47 -5.34
C SER A 220 1.38 5.44 -6.43
N HIS A 221 2.24 4.47 -6.14
CA HIS A 221 2.71 3.48 -7.10
C HIS A 221 1.99 2.12 -7.01
N ARG A 222 1.39 1.80 -5.86
CA ARG A 222 0.99 0.41 -5.53
C ARG A 222 -0.45 0.28 -5.06
N SER A 223 -1.24 1.35 -5.11
CA SER A 223 -2.68 1.33 -4.88
C SER A 223 -3.46 1.98 -6.00
N ASP A 224 -4.70 1.52 -6.17
CA ASP A 224 -5.68 2.12 -7.07
C ASP A 224 -6.21 3.43 -6.49
N PHE A 225 -6.28 3.54 -5.15
CA PHE A 225 -6.65 4.74 -4.41
C PHE A 225 -5.60 5.01 -3.32
N ALA A 226 -4.88 6.12 -3.44
CA ALA A 226 -3.77 6.49 -2.58
C ALA A 226 -4.11 7.76 -1.79
N VAL A 227 -3.98 7.71 -0.47
CA VAL A 227 -4.18 8.86 0.42
C VAL A 227 -2.83 9.33 0.95
N LEU A 228 -2.41 10.53 0.55
CA LEU A 228 -1.13 11.13 0.93
C LEU A 228 -1.36 12.36 1.80
N GLY A 229 -0.76 12.40 2.98
CA GLY A 229 -0.86 13.56 3.86
C GLY A 229 -0.13 14.80 3.33
N THR A 230 -0.66 15.97 3.61
CA THR A 230 -0.11 17.27 3.19
C THR A 230 -0.58 18.39 4.13
N TRP A 231 -0.18 19.63 3.88
CA TRP A 231 -0.64 20.84 4.57
C TRP A 231 -0.83 21.97 3.56
N ARG A 232 -1.58 23.02 3.93
CA ARG A 232 -1.87 24.15 3.02
C ARG A 232 -1.57 25.54 3.60
N ASP A 233 -1.04 25.61 4.81
CA ASP A 233 -0.45 26.80 5.40
C ASP A 233 1.09 26.80 5.26
N ASP A 234 1.75 27.72 5.94
CA ASP A 234 3.20 27.87 5.89
C ASP A 234 3.90 26.72 6.62
N MET A 235 5.02 26.21 6.08
CA MET A 235 5.86 25.30 6.85
C MET A 235 6.43 25.99 8.08
N LYS A 236 6.56 25.26 9.19
CA LYS A 236 7.10 25.80 10.42
C LYS A 236 8.62 25.80 10.38
N VAL A 237 9.22 26.93 10.75
CA VAL A 237 10.67 27.15 10.80
C VAL A 237 11.09 27.56 12.21
N ASP A 238 11.86 26.72 12.87
CA ASP A 238 12.65 27.10 14.04
C ASP A 238 13.97 27.72 13.55
N GLN A 239 14.00 29.05 13.57
CA GLN A 239 15.13 29.84 13.09
C GLN A 239 16.40 29.61 13.92
N GLU A 240 16.27 29.33 15.22
CA GLU A 240 17.43 29.08 16.07
C GLU A 240 18.02 27.71 15.79
N ALA A 241 17.18 26.68 15.62
CA ALA A 241 17.63 25.36 15.16
C ALA A 241 18.25 25.43 13.75
N PHE A 242 17.68 26.24 12.84
CA PHE A 242 18.25 26.44 11.51
C PHE A 242 19.63 27.09 11.57
N LYS A 243 19.81 28.17 12.36
CA LYS A 243 21.12 28.80 12.58
C LYS A 243 22.14 27.83 13.17
N GLN A 244 21.72 26.94 14.06
CA GLN A 244 22.59 25.88 14.58
C GLN A 244 23.06 24.94 13.47
N TYR A 245 22.17 24.50 12.58
CA TYR A 245 22.57 23.72 11.40
C TYR A 245 23.58 24.48 10.52
N VAL A 246 23.35 25.77 10.28
CA VAL A 246 24.29 26.60 9.49
C VAL A 246 25.64 26.72 10.18
N ALA A 247 25.68 26.89 11.50
CA ALA A 247 26.92 26.97 12.27
C ALA A 247 27.71 25.64 12.26
N GLU A 248 27.02 24.49 12.35
CA GLU A 248 27.63 23.16 12.38
C GLU A 248 28.11 22.68 11.00
N ARG A 249 27.33 22.95 9.94
CA ARG A 249 27.55 22.43 8.58
C ARG A 249 28.16 23.45 7.63
N GLY A 250 28.09 24.73 7.98
CA GLY A 250 28.51 25.84 7.15
C GLY A 250 27.52 26.18 6.04
N ARG A 251 27.48 27.46 5.67
CA ARG A 251 26.60 27.99 4.60
C ARG A 251 26.70 27.22 3.28
N LYS A 252 27.89 26.76 2.91
CA LYS A 252 28.11 26.02 1.66
C LYS A 252 27.32 24.71 1.63
N GLU A 253 27.37 23.91 2.69
CA GLU A 253 26.65 22.63 2.73
C GLU A 253 25.13 22.86 2.73
N ILE A 254 24.63 23.83 3.51
CA ILE A 254 23.20 24.19 3.51
C ILE A 254 22.72 24.65 2.13
N ASN A 255 23.52 25.49 1.45
CA ASN A 255 23.20 25.91 0.09
C ASN A 255 23.17 24.73 -0.89
N ASP A 256 24.21 23.88 -0.87
CA ASP A 256 24.37 22.78 -1.83
C ASP A 256 23.37 21.64 -1.60
N GLN A 257 22.98 21.37 -0.35
CA GLN A 257 22.16 20.20 0.01
C GLN A 257 20.69 20.54 0.26
N VAL A 258 20.35 21.78 0.62
CA VAL A 258 18.97 22.16 0.97
C VAL A 258 18.42 23.20 0.00
N ILE A 259 19.04 24.38 -0.06
CA ILE A 259 18.49 25.52 -0.80
C ILE A 259 18.48 25.26 -2.31
N ASN A 260 19.63 24.88 -2.88
CA ASN A 260 19.77 24.62 -4.31
C ASN A 260 19.06 23.33 -4.77
N MET A 261 18.67 22.47 -3.84
CA MET A 261 17.93 21.23 -4.10
C MET A 261 16.41 21.43 -4.04
N CYS A 262 15.92 22.60 -3.62
CA CYS A 262 14.50 22.91 -3.64
C CYS A 262 14.00 22.95 -5.11
N PRO A 263 13.04 22.09 -5.49
CA PRO A 263 12.62 21.94 -6.90
C PRO A 263 12.01 23.22 -7.49
N THR A 264 11.47 24.09 -6.65
CA THR A 264 10.85 25.37 -7.05
C THR A 264 11.63 26.60 -6.61
N ARG A 265 12.82 26.42 -6.00
CA ARG A 265 13.65 27.50 -5.46
C ARG A 265 12.89 28.40 -4.46
N ALA A 266 12.01 27.79 -3.68
CA ALA A 266 11.21 28.47 -2.66
C ALA A 266 11.98 28.80 -1.36
N LEU A 267 13.28 28.48 -1.28
CA LEU A 267 14.10 28.67 -0.09
C LEU A 267 15.21 29.67 -0.39
N SER A 268 15.49 30.54 0.57
CA SER A 268 16.69 31.38 0.56
C SER A 268 17.22 31.60 1.97
N MET A 269 18.52 31.85 2.11
CA MET A 269 19.14 32.16 3.39
C MET A 269 19.57 33.61 3.41
N ASN A 270 19.17 34.33 4.45
CA ASN A 270 19.51 35.72 4.67
C ASN A 270 20.95 35.88 5.18
N ASP A 271 21.45 37.12 5.16
CA ASP A 271 22.81 37.44 5.63
C ASP A 271 23.03 37.14 7.11
N ASP A 272 21.95 37.12 7.91
CA ASP A 272 21.95 36.82 9.35
C ASP A 272 21.72 35.33 9.68
N ASP A 273 21.87 34.46 8.68
CA ASP A 273 21.69 33.00 8.77
C ASP A 273 20.25 32.56 9.13
N THR A 274 19.24 33.41 8.91
CA THR A 274 17.83 32.99 8.95
C THR A 274 17.39 32.39 7.60
N LEU A 275 16.44 31.46 7.65
CA LEU A 275 15.81 30.87 6.45
C LEU A 275 14.54 31.66 6.09
N ASP A 276 14.45 32.09 4.84
CA ASP A 276 13.23 32.60 4.22
C ASP A 276 12.59 31.53 3.32
N VAL A 277 11.26 31.44 3.37
CA VAL A 277 10.49 30.41 2.67
C VAL A 277 9.32 31.05 1.93
N ASP A 278 9.36 30.99 0.60
CA ASP A 278 8.20 31.31 -0.25
C ASP A 278 7.23 30.11 -0.28
N ASN A 279 6.39 30.01 0.74
CA ASN A 279 5.41 28.92 0.86
C ASN A 279 4.44 28.85 -0.32
N LYS A 280 4.17 29.95 -1.03
CA LYS A 280 3.29 29.95 -2.22
C LYS A 280 3.92 29.18 -3.38
N SER A 281 5.24 29.24 -3.52
CA SER A 281 5.99 28.47 -4.51
C SER A 281 6.39 27.08 -4.01
N CYS A 282 6.14 26.74 -2.74
CA CYS A 282 6.48 25.44 -2.17
C CYS A 282 5.54 24.34 -2.68
N VAL A 283 6.12 23.29 -3.28
CA VAL A 283 5.39 22.09 -3.73
C VAL A 283 5.36 20.98 -2.69
N ARG A 284 5.79 21.27 -1.45
CA ARG A 284 5.73 20.34 -0.30
C ARG A 284 6.39 18.98 -0.58
N CYS A 285 7.53 18.98 -1.29
CA CYS A 285 8.26 17.78 -1.68
C CYS A 285 9.00 17.06 -0.53
N MET A 286 8.87 17.55 0.71
CA MET A 286 9.54 17.07 1.93
C MET A 286 11.07 17.20 1.98
N HIS A 287 11.76 17.51 0.87
CA HIS A 287 13.24 17.52 0.83
C HIS A 287 13.89 18.32 1.96
N CYS A 288 13.53 19.59 2.13
CA CYS A 288 14.11 20.44 3.17
C CYS A 288 13.79 19.93 4.58
N ILE A 289 12.55 19.48 4.82
CA ILE A 289 12.12 18.88 6.09
C ILE A 289 12.90 17.59 6.38
N ASN A 290 13.17 16.75 5.37
CA ASN A 290 13.93 15.51 5.52
C ASN A 290 15.39 15.75 5.91
N VAL A 291 16.00 16.81 5.39
CA VAL A 291 17.40 17.15 5.70
C VAL A 291 17.50 17.87 7.04
N LEU A 292 16.54 18.74 7.37
CA LEU A 292 16.58 19.63 8.54
C LEU A 292 15.41 19.34 9.52
N THR A 293 15.18 18.07 9.86
CA THR A 293 14.00 17.60 10.61
C THR A 293 13.76 18.26 11.97
N LYS A 294 14.80 18.83 12.60
CA LYS A 294 14.66 19.56 13.87
C LYS A 294 14.31 21.04 13.70
N ALA A 295 14.60 21.62 12.53
CA ALA A 295 14.36 23.03 12.25
C ALA A 295 13.08 23.24 11.44
N LEU A 296 12.73 22.29 10.56
CA LEU A 296 11.60 22.41 9.64
C LEU A 296 10.57 21.32 9.90
N SER A 297 9.29 21.69 9.88
CA SER A 297 8.18 20.73 10.00
C SER A 297 6.99 21.14 9.12
N PRO A 298 6.09 20.18 8.77
CA PRO A 298 4.84 20.50 8.09
C PRO A 298 4.04 21.57 8.84
N GLY A 299 3.26 22.38 8.11
CA GLY A 299 2.35 23.36 8.71
C GLY A 299 1.25 22.72 9.57
N ASP A 300 0.40 23.57 10.15
CA ASP A 300 -0.66 23.19 11.08
C ASP A 300 -2.00 22.93 10.37
N ASP A 301 -2.27 23.57 9.23
CA ASP A 301 -3.47 23.28 8.43
C ASP A 301 -3.25 22.07 7.52
N LYS A 302 -3.31 20.91 8.16
CA LYS A 302 -3.05 19.62 7.57
C LYS A 302 -4.29 19.02 6.90
N GLY A 303 -4.06 18.08 5.99
CA GLY A 303 -5.08 17.32 5.28
C GLY A 303 -4.45 16.24 4.40
N VAL A 304 -5.17 15.83 3.37
CA VAL A 304 -4.72 14.79 2.43
C VAL A 304 -4.91 15.19 0.97
N THR A 305 -4.03 14.70 0.11
CA THR A 305 -4.19 14.61 -1.33
C THR A 305 -4.58 13.17 -1.69
N ILE A 306 -5.56 13.01 -2.57
CA ILE A 306 -6.02 11.69 -3.03
C ILE A 306 -5.61 11.50 -4.48
N LEU A 307 -4.96 10.36 -4.76
CA LEU A 307 -4.50 9.98 -6.08
C LEU A 307 -5.14 8.64 -6.49
N LEU A 308 -5.42 8.49 -7.79
CA LEU A 308 -6.13 7.34 -8.33
C LEU A 308 -5.39 6.70 -9.52
N GLY A 309 -5.47 5.38 -9.63
CA GLY A 309 -5.08 4.65 -10.84
C GLY A 309 -3.72 3.95 -10.80
N GLY A 310 -3.02 3.98 -9.67
CA GLY A 310 -1.70 3.35 -9.51
C GLY A 310 -1.72 1.85 -9.85
N LYS A 311 -0.88 1.44 -10.81
CA LYS A 311 -0.78 0.04 -11.25
C LYS A 311 0.55 -0.32 -11.89
N ARG A 312 0.77 -1.62 -11.96
CA ARG A 312 1.88 -2.23 -12.70
C ARG A 312 1.48 -2.58 -14.14
N THR A 313 2.48 -2.92 -14.93
CA THR A 313 2.55 -2.99 -16.39
C THR A 313 1.32 -3.54 -17.11
N LEU A 314 0.75 -4.68 -16.69
CA LEU A 314 -0.33 -5.29 -17.45
C LEU A 314 -1.67 -4.53 -17.24
N LYS A 315 -2.44 -4.22 -18.30
CA LYS A 315 -2.17 -4.52 -19.72
C LYS A 315 -1.48 -3.37 -20.49
N ILE A 316 -1.80 -2.11 -20.19
CA ILE A 316 -1.41 -0.96 -21.04
C ILE A 316 -0.14 -0.19 -20.62
N GLY A 317 0.52 -0.59 -19.53
CA GLY A 317 1.67 0.11 -18.99
C GLY A 317 1.61 0.30 -17.47
N ASP A 318 2.70 0.77 -16.90
CA ASP A 318 2.74 1.21 -15.50
C ASP A 318 2.06 2.58 -15.39
N LEU A 319 1.23 2.77 -14.37
CA LEU A 319 0.64 4.07 -14.04
C LEU A 319 0.98 4.38 -12.58
N MET A 320 1.30 5.64 -12.32
CA MET A 320 1.25 6.19 -10.97
C MET A 320 -0.14 6.78 -10.74
N GLY A 321 -0.52 6.95 -9.48
CA GLY A 321 -1.76 7.63 -9.14
C GLY A 321 -1.76 9.06 -9.69
N SER A 322 -2.87 9.46 -10.30
CA SER A 322 -3.15 10.84 -10.73
C SER A 322 -3.98 11.54 -9.66
N VAL A 323 -3.70 12.81 -9.38
CA VAL A 323 -4.44 13.59 -8.37
C VAL A 323 -5.91 13.72 -8.79
N ILE A 324 -6.83 13.30 -7.91
CA ILE A 324 -8.27 13.50 -8.07
C ILE A 324 -8.85 14.42 -6.98
N VAL A 325 -8.16 14.55 -5.84
CA VAL A 325 -8.48 15.56 -4.82
C VAL A 325 -7.16 16.21 -4.37
N PRO A 326 -6.88 17.46 -4.76
CA PRO A 326 -5.64 18.13 -4.40
C PRO A 326 -5.48 18.34 -2.89
N PHE A 327 -6.56 18.68 -2.20
CA PHE A 327 -6.60 18.83 -0.75
C PHE A 327 -8.00 18.50 -0.20
N LYS A 328 -8.06 17.64 0.81
CA LYS A 328 -9.22 17.38 1.66
C LYS A 328 -8.79 17.50 3.11
N LYS A 329 -9.54 18.29 3.89
CA LYS A 329 -9.35 18.37 5.35
C LYS A 329 -9.74 17.02 5.98
N LEU A 330 -9.05 16.59 7.03
CA LEU A 330 -9.25 15.26 7.62
C LEU A 330 -9.01 15.27 9.13
N ASP A 331 -9.77 16.11 9.84
CA ASP A 331 -9.59 16.35 11.28
C ASP A 331 -10.81 15.90 12.10
N THR A 332 -12.02 15.97 11.54
CA THR A 332 -13.29 15.64 12.19
C THR A 332 -13.78 14.24 11.79
N GLU A 333 -14.71 13.64 12.54
CA GLU A 333 -15.29 12.34 12.14
C GLU A 333 -15.99 12.41 10.78
N GLU A 334 -16.75 13.48 10.53
CA GLU A 334 -17.43 13.76 9.27
C GLU A 334 -16.45 13.79 8.09
N ASP A 335 -15.27 14.40 8.25
CA ASP A 335 -14.23 14.39 7.20
C ASP A 335 -13.79 12.97 6.82
N PHE A 336 -13.69 12.07 7.82
CA PHE A 336 -13.33 10.67 7.56
C PHE A 336 -14.49 9.88 6.96
N GLU A 337 -15.74 10.17 7.35
CA GLU A 337 -16.93 9.58 6.73
C GLU A 337 -17.02 9.98 5.25
N GLU A 338 -16.83 11.25 4.91
CA GLU A 338 -16.78 11.72 3.51
C GLU A 338 -15.63 11.06 2.71
N LEU A 339 -14.49 10.76 3.36
CA LEU A 339 -13.40 10.01 2.72
C LEU A 339 -13.81 8.56 2.42
N VAL A 340 -14.57 7.93 3.31
CA VAL A 340 -15.12 6.58 3.11
C VAL A 340 -16.15 6.59 1.98
N GLU A 341 -17.08 7.54 1.97
CA GLU A 341 -18.08 7.70 0.92
C GLU A 341 -17.45 7.90 -0.46
N LEU A 342 -16.38 8.71 -0.55
CA LEU A 342 -15.63 8.87 -1.78
C LEU A 342 -14.95 7.57 -2.22
N ALA A 343 -14.38 6.80 -1.29
CA ALA A 343 -13.75 5.51 -1.58
C ALA A 343 -14.77 4.49 -2.12
N GLU A 344 -15.96 4.43 -1.51
CA GLU A 344 -17.07 3.58 -1.93
C GLU A 344 -17.60 4.00 -3.30
N SER A 345 -17.83 5.29 -3.52
CA SER A 345 -18.24 5.85 -4.83
C SER A 345 -17.25 5.48 -5.94
N CYS A 346 -15.94 5.51 -5.64
CA CYS A 346 -14.92 5.08 -6.59
C CYS A 346 -14.98 3.58 -6.90
N ILE A 347 -15.28 2.73 -5.91
CA ILE A 347 -15.45 1.28 -6.10
C ILE A 347 -16.70 1.00 -6.94
N GLU A 348 -17.83 1.62 -6.60
CA GLU A 348 -19.10 1.46 -7.31
C GLU A 348 -18.96 1.89 -8.77
N PHE A 349 -18.41 3.08 -9.01
CA PHE A 349 -18.17 3.58 -10.36
C PHE A 349 -17.25 2.64 -11.14
N PHE A 350 -16.19 2.11 -10.50
CA PHE A 350 -15.31 1.11 -11.11
C PHE A 350 -16.04 -0.19 -11.44
N ALA A 351 -16.91 -0.67 -10.55
CA ALA A 351 -17.66 -1.90 -10.72
C ALA A 351 -18.61 -1.83 -11.93
N GLU A 352 -19.24 -0.68 -12.14
CA GLU A 352 -20.21 -0.47 -13.22
C GLU A 352 -19.56 -0.19 -14.58
N ASN A 353 -18.41 0.50 -14.61
CA ASN A 353 -17.88 1.09 -15.83
C ASN A 353 -16.61 0.41 -16.38
N ALA A 354 -15.90 -0.37 -15.57
CA ALA A 354 -14.69 -1.06 -16.01
C ALA A 354 -15.02 -2.32 -16.81
N LEU A 355 -14.19 -2.59 -17.81
CA LEU A 355 -14.23 -3.83 -18.57
C LEU A 355 -13.63 -4.98 -17.75
N GLU A 356 -13.92 -6.22 -18.16
CA GLU A 356 -13.36 -7.40 -17.52
C GLU A 356 -11.82 -7.36 -17.52
N HIS A 357 -11.21 -7.56 -16.36
CA HIS A 357 -9.75 -7.50 -16.16
C HIS A 357 -9.12 -6.14 -16.51
N GLU A 358 -9.89 -5.05 -16.41
CA GLU A 358 -9.40 -3.67 -16.50
C GLU A 358 -9.19 -3.08 -15.10
N ARG A 359 -8.09 -2.35 -14.89
CA ARG A 359 -7.85 -1.62 -13.63
C ARG A 359 -8.46 -0.22 -13.68
N ILE A 360 -8.79 0.37 -12.52
CA ILE A 360 -9.43 1.69 -12.50
C ILE A 360 -8.62 2.76 -13.25
N GLY A 361 -7.29 2.75 -13.15
CA GLY A 361 -6.44 3.68 -13.92
C GLY A 361 -6.56 3.49 -15.44
N GLU A 362 -6.73 2.25 -15.90
CA GLU A 362 -6.94 1.95 -17.33
C GLU A 362 -8.33 2.37 -17.79
N MET A 363 -9.34 2.14 -16.94
CA MET A 363 -10.70 2.62 -17.17
C MET A 363 -10.72 4.14 -17.30
N VAL A 364 -10.04 4.87 -16.39
CA VAL A 364 -9.95 6.35 -16.45
C VAL A 364 -9.23 6.83 -17.72
N GLU A 365 -8.14 6.19 -18.14
CA GLU A 365 -7.48 6.50 -19.42
C GLU A 365 -8.42 6.26 -20.62
N ARG A 366 -9.26 5.23 -20.56
CA ARG A 366 -10.21 4.88 -21.63
C ARG A 366 -11.40 5.83 -21.69
N ILE A 367 -12.04 6.13 -20.56
CA ILE A 367 -13.25 6.96 -20.52
C ILE A 367 -12.93 8.44 -20.42
N GLY A 368 -11.74 8.80 -19.95
CA GLY A 368 -11.31 10.17 -19.68
C GLY A 368 -11.57 10.61 -18.24
N LEU A 369 -10.66 11.42 -17.70
CA LEU A 369 -10.71 11.92 -16.32
C LEU A 369 -12.01 12.67 -16.00
N ILE A 370 -12.51 13.50 -16.90
CA ILE A 370 -13.73 14.30 -16.67
C ILE A 370 -14.94 13.41 -16.41
N ASN A 371 -15.16 12.39 -17.25
CA ASN A 371 -16.28 11.45 -17.07
C ASN A 371 -16.18 10.68 -15.74
N PHE A 372 -14.97 10.37 -15.30
CA PHE A 372 -14.75 9.78 -13.99
C PHE A 372 -15.12 10.77 -12.87
N LEU A 373 -14.59 12.00 -12.91
CA LEU A 373 -14.83 13.03 -11.90
C LEU A 373 -16.32 13.35 -11.76
N ASP A 374 -17.04 13.55 -12.88
CA ASP A 374 -18.49 13.75 -12.88
C ASP A 374 -19.22 12.55 -12.25
N GLY A 375 -18.78 11.33 -12.58
CA GLY A 375 -19.36 10.09 -12.09
C GLY A 375 -19.20 9.87 -10.59
N VAL A 376 -18.15 10.43 -9.97
CA VAL A 376 -17.92 10.36 -8.51
C VAL A 376 -18.19 11.69 -7.80
N GLY A 377 -18.80 12.67 -8.49
CA GLY A 377 -19.19 13.95 -7.91
C GLY A 377 -18.03 14.87 -7.53
N LEU A 378 -16.90 14.80 -8.24
CA LEU A 378 -15.73 15.66 -8.00
C LEU A 378 -15.65 16.81 -9.02
N GLU A 379 -15.34 18.01 -8.53
CA GLU A 379 -15.09 19.18 -9.39
C GLU A 379 -13.69 19.13 -9.99
N VAL A 380 -13.56 19.67 -11.21
CA VAL A 380 -12.26 19.78 -11.89
C VAL A 380 -11.38 20.84 -11.22
N ASP A 381 -10.12 20.49 -10.95
CA ASP A 381 -9.11 21.39 -10.42
C ASP A 381 -7.84 21.39 -11.30
N PRO A 382 -7.22 22.55 -11.61
CA PRO A 382 -5.99 22.61 -12.40
C PRO A 382 -4.83 21.77 -11.85
N ASN A 383 -4.78 21.53 -10.54
CA ASN A 383 -3.75 20.71 -9.88
C ASN A 383 -3.91 19.21 -10.16
N MET A 384 -4.98 18.77 -10.84
CA MET A 384 -5.16 17.39 -11.27
C MET A 384 -4.31 17.04 -12.50
N VAL A 385 -3.80 18.04 -13.23
CA VAL A 385 -3.01 17.85 -14.45
C VAL A 385 -1.62 18.46 -14.32
N THR A 386 -0.61 17.80 -14.90
CA THR A 386 0.77 18.33 -14.93
C THR A 386 0.94 19.41 -15.99
N HIS A 387 0.21 19.29 -17.10
CA HIS A 387 0.11 20.32 -18.13
C HIS A 387 -1.25 20.21 -18.84
N PRO A 388 -1.83 21.32 -19.33
CA PRO A 388 -2.99 21.26 -20.20
C PRO A 388 -2.68 20.47 -21.47
N ARG A 389 -3.71 19.84 -22.04
CA ARG A 389 -3.57 19.11 -23.31
C ARG A 389 -2.98 19.99 -24.41
N THR A 390 -2.11 19.40 -25.22
CA THR A 390 -1.50 20.08 -26.38
C THR A 390 -2.29 19.86 -27.68
N SER A 391 -3.13 18.83 -27.73
CA SER A 391 -4.04 18.55 -28.85
C SER A 391 -5.28 19.44 -28.78
N SER A 392 -5.78 19.92 -29.93
CA SER A 392 -7.00 20.72 -30.01
C SER A 392 -8.31 19.91 -30.15
N TYR A 393 -8.29 18.59 -29.95
CA TYR A 393 -9.47 17.72 -30.06
C TYR A 393 -10.36 17.79 -28.81
N VAL A 394 -10.89 18.98 -28.55
CA VAL A 394 -11.82 19.25 -27.44
C VAL A 394 -13.20 18.75 -27.81
N ARG A 395 -13.80 17.98 -26.90
CA ARG A 395 -15.18 17.54 -26.99
C ARG A 395 -16.07 18.71 -26.56
N THR A 396 -17.12 19.02 -27.34
CA THR A 396 -17.94 20.23 -27.16
C THR A 396 -19.43 19.98 -27.35
N ASP A 397 -19.88 18.72 -27.27
CA ASP A 397 -21.30 18.35 -27.39
C ASP A 397 -22.14 18.78 -26.17
N ASP A 398 -21.49 19.09 -25.05
CA ASP A 398 -22.05 19.58 -23.79
C ASP A 398 -21.67 21.05 -23.49
N TRP A 399 -21.22 21.81 -24.51
CA TRP A 399 -20.67 23.16 -24.32
C TRP A 399 -21.60 24.11 -23.54
N ASP A 400 -22.89 24.13 -23.87
CA ASP A 400 -23.86 25.01 -23.23
C ASP A 400 -24.07 24.64 -21.74
N GLU A 401 -24.00 23.35 -21.41
CA GLU A 401 -24.09 22.86 -20.03
C GLU A 401 -22.85 23.27 -19.22
N GLU A 402 -21.66 23.09 -19.80
CA GLU A 402 -20.39 23.49 -19.17
C GLU A 402 -20.29 25.01 -18.95
N VAL A 403 -20.79 25.81 -19.90
CA VAL A 403 -20.91 27.27 -19.74
C VAL A 403 -21.85 27.61 -18.58
N ALA A 404 -22.99 26.95 -18.47
CA ALA A 404 -23.93 27.17 -17.36
C ALA A 404 -23.29 26.81 -16.01
N LYS A 405 -22.59 25.67 -15.91
CA LYS A 405 -21.85 25.27 -14.71
C LYS A 405 -20.78 26.30 -14.33
N TRP A 406 -20.06 26.85 -15.31
CA TRP A 406 -19.04 27.87 -15.08
C TRP A 406 -19.62 29.20 -14.57
N GLU A 407 -20.70 29.68 -15.17
CA GLU A 407 -21.35 30.92 -14.74
C GLU A 407 -21.98 30.77 -13.34
N ALA A 408 -22.55 29.60 -13.03
CA ALA A 408 -23.03 29.29 -11.68
C ALA A 408 -21.89 29.35 -10.63
N ARG A 409 -20.73 28.76 -10.94
CA ARG A 409 -19.54 28.79 -10.08
C ARG A 409 -19.04 30.22 -9.85
N LYS A 410 -18.95 31.04 -10.91
CA LYS A 410 -18.60 32.47 -10.78
C LYS A 410 -19.59 33.24 -9.90
N GLY A 411 -20.89 32.95 -10.03
CA GLY A 411 -21.93 33.58 -9.21
C GLY A 411 -21.80 33.24 -7.72
N ALA A 412 -21.44 32.00 -7.39
CA ALA A 412 -21.24 31.55 -6.02
C ALA A 412 -20.00 32.21 -5.37
N VAL A 413 -18.87 32.29 -6.10
CA VAL A 413 -17.64 32.95 -5.63
C VAL A 413 -17.81 34.47 -5.46
N ALA A 414 -18.78 35.09 -6.14
CA ALA A 414 -19.12 36.50 -5.96
C ALA A 414 -20.12 36.76 -4.81
N ALA A 415 -20.70 35.71 -4.23
CA ALA A 415 -21.70 35.77 -3.16
C ALA A 415 -21.14 35.41 -1.76
N GLU A 416 -19.98 34.75 -1.69
CA GLU A 416 -19.11 34.65 -0.51
C GLU A 416 -18.13 35.83 -0.43
#